data_AF-A0AAV6D3B0-F1
#
_entry.id   AF-A0AAV6D3B0-F1
#
_cell.length_a   1.000
_cell.length_b   1.000
_cell.length_c   1.000
_cell.angle_alpha   90.00
_cell.angle_beta   90.00
_cell.angle_gamma   90.00
#
_symmetry.space_group_name_H-M   'P 1'
#
loop_
_entity.id
_entity.type
_entity.pdbx_description
1 polymer ?
#
loop_
_entity_poly.entity_id
_entity_poly.type
_entity_poly.pdbx_seq_one_letter_code
_entity_poly.pdbx_strand_id
1 'polypeptide(L)' 'METSELAKILVALGCPSEKSSEMAAQLDKRAKQLAEQKSRAYDEALQHLLQLMKQGWAAQDRSQ' A
#
# COMPACT_ATOMS: atom_id res chain seq x y z
N MET A 1 3.30 -10.23 6.56
CA MET A 1 3.84 -9.92 5.23
C MET A 1 5.08 -9.08 5.40
N GLU A 2 6.16 -9.39 4.70
CA GLU A 2 7.40 -8.59 4.78
C GLU A 2 7.27 -7.31 3.93
N THR A 3 7.88 -6.22 4.37
CA THR A 3 7.87 -4.93 3.64
C THR A 3 8.47 -5.06 2.24
N SER A 4 9.41 -6.00 2.04
CA SER A 4 10.00 -6.31 0.73
C SER A 4 8.99 -6.88 -0.27
N GLU A 5 8.08 -7.75 0.18
CA GLU A 5 7.01 -8.28 -0.67
C GLU A 5 6.00 -7.18 -1.01
N LEU A 6 5.67 -6.34 -0.02
CA LEU A 6 4.77 -5.22 -0.22
C LEU A 6 5.33 -4.20 -1.23
N ALA A 7 6.64 -3.95 -1.19
CA ALA A 7 7.31 -3.10 -2.17
C ALA A 7 7.18 -3.66 -3.60
N LYS A 8 7.33 -4.97 -3.79
CA LYS A 8 7.14 -5.61 -5.11
C LYS A 8 5.70 -5.44 -5.62
N ILE A 9 4.72 -5.59 -4.74
CA ILE A 9 3.30 -5.36 -5.08
C ILE A 9 3.08 -3.91 -5.46
N LEU A 10 3.62 -2.96 -4.70
CA LEU A 10 3.51 -1.54 -5.01
C LEU A 10 4.11 -1.22 -6.40
N VAL A 11 5.27 -1.80 -6.74
CA VAL A 11 5.85 -1.66 -8.08
C VAL A 11 4.91 -2.21 -9.16
N ALA A 12 4.34 -3.39 -8.95
CA ALA A 12 3.37 -3.98 -9.89
C ALA A 12 2.08 -3.15 -10.03
N LEU A 13 1.75 -2.33 -9.03
CA LEU A 13 0.62 -1.41 -9.04
C LEU A 13 0.95 -0.03 -9.66
N GLY A 14 2.20 0.21 -10.08
CA GLY A 14 2.63 1.46 -10.70
C GLY A 14 3.46 2.40 -9.81
N CYS A 15 3.82 1.97 -8.58
CA CYS A 15 4.71 2.75 -7.73
C CYS A 15 6.16 2.68 -8.25
N PRO A 16 6.91 3.80 -8.27
CA PRO A 16 8.33 3.78 -8.59
C PRO A 16 9.11 2.87 -7.62
N SER A 17 10.00 2.02 -8.15
CA SER A 17 10.78 1.06 -7.33
C SER A 17 11.60 1.73 -6.24
N GLU A 18 12.16 2.91 -6.52
CA GLU A 18 12.92 3.73 -5.56
C GLU A 18 12.08 4.19 -4.36
N LYS A 19 10.78 4.47 -4.55
CA LYS A 19 9.85 4.89 -3.49
C LYS A 19 9.13 3.71 -2.85
N SER A 20 9.08 2.57 -3.54
CA SER A 20 8.28 1.42 -3.14
C SER A 20 8.69 0.85 -1.78
N SER A 21 9.99 0.85 -1.45
CA SER A 21 10.48 0.35 -0.16
C SER A 21 10.05 1.25 1.01
N GLU A 22 10.17 2.57 0.86
CA GLU A 22 9.73 3.52 1.88
C GLU A 22 8.21 3.48 2.05
N MET A 23 7.50 3.46 0.92
CA MET A 23 6.05 3.45 0.88
C MET A 23 5.49 2.15 1.46
N ALA A 24 6.16 1.01 1.24
CA ALA A 24 5.81 -0.26 1.87
C ALA A 24 5.89 -0.19 3.41
N ALA A 25 6.95 0.40 3.96
CA ALA A 25 7.10 0.56 5.41
C ALA A 25 6.00 1.47 5.99
N GLN A 26 5.63 2.54 5.28
CA GLN A 26 4.53 3.42 5.69
C GLN A 26 3.17 2.71 5.63
N LEU A 27 2.93 1.91 4.58
CA LEU A 27 1.69 1.17 4.41
C LEU A 27 1.51 0.10 5.50
N ASP A 28 2.58 -0.64 5.82
CA ASP A 28 2.57 -1.64 6.89
C ASP A 28 2.24 -1.01 8.26
N LYS A 29 2.88 0.13 8.57
CA LYS A 29 2.61 0.88 9.80
C LYS A 29 1.16 1.36 9.86
N ARG A 30 0.63 1.89 8.76
CA ARG A 30 -0.78 2.30 8.66
C ARG A 30 -1.74 1.12 8.77
N ALA A 31 -1.42 -0.03 8.18
CA ALA A 31 -2.25 -1.22 8.24
C ALA A 31 -2.40 -1.72 9.69
N LYS A 32 -1.30 -1.75 10.45
CA LYS A 32 -1.30 -2.07 11.89
C LYS A 32 -2.16 -1.09 12.69
N GLN A 33 -1.93 0.21 12.51
CA GLN A 33 -2.72 1.24 13.18
C GLN A 33 -4.21 1.16 12.82
N LEU A 34 -4.54 0.88 11.57
CA LEU A 34 -5.92 0.78 11.10
C LEU A 34 -6.60 -0.48 11.66
N ALA A 35 -5.87 -1.59 11.73
CA ALA A 35 -6.32 -2.83 12.36
C ALA A 35 -6.67 -2.60 13.84
N GLU A 36 -5.79 -1.92 14.57
CA GLU A 36 -6.01 -1.56 15.98
C GLU A 36 -7.18 -0.59 16.15
N GLN A 37 -7.22 0.49 15.37
CA GLN A 37 -8.25 1.53 15.50
C GLN A 37 -9.65 1.09 15.05
N LYS A 38 -9.73 0.23 14.03
CA LYS A 38 -11.02 -0.22 13.47
C LYS A 38 -11.40 -1.64 13.88
N SER A 39 -10.62 -2.29 14.76
CA SER A 39 -10.77 -3.72 15.11
C SER A 39 -10.95 -4.60 13.86
N ARG A 40 -10.10 -4.37 12.84
CA ARG A 40 -10.09 -5.17 11.61
C ARG A 40 -8.85 -6.04 11.58
N ALA A 41 -8.89 -7.12 10.79
CA ALA A 41 -7.69 -7.89 10.54
C ALA A 41 -6.65 -7.03 9.82
N TYR A 42 -5.38 -7.19 10.18
CA TYR A 42 -4.27 -6.53 9.49
C TYR A 42 -4.32 -6.76 7.97
N ASP A 43 -4.67 -7.98 7.55
CA ASP A 43 -4.78 -8.35 6.13
C ASP A 43 -5.87 -7.52 5.41
N GLU A 44 -7.07 -7.40 5.99
CA GLU A 44 -8.14 -6.55 5.44
C GLU A 44 -7.74 -5.07 5.39
N ALA A 45 -7.09 -4.59 6.45
CA ALA A 45 -6.60 -3.22 6.52
C ALA A 45 -5.54 -2.94 5.43
N LEU A 46 -4.62 -3.88 5.24
CA LEU A 46 -3.56 -3.81 4.24
C LEU A 46 -4.12 -3.87 2.82
N GLN A 47 -5.03 -4.82 2.55
CA GLN A 47 -5.70 -4.95 1.26
C GLN A 47 -6.46 -3.67 0.90
N HIS A 48 -7.16 -3.07 1.88
CA HIS A 48 -7.85 -1.80 1.68
C HIS A 48 -6.88 -0.67 1.30
N LEU A 49 -5.74 -0.55 1.98
CA LEU A 49 -4.71 0.44 1.67
C LEU A 49 -4.09 0.21 0.29
N LEU A 50 -3.83 -1.04 -0.09
CA LEU A 50 -3.31 -1.39 -1.43
C LEU A 50 -4.31 -1.03 -2.54
N GLN A 51 -5.62 -1.27 -2.34
CA GLN A 51 -6.64 -0.84 -3.29
C GLN A 51 -6.69 0.69 -3.43
N LEU A 52 -6.55 1.42 -2.32
CA LEU A 52 -6.48 2.88 -2.32
C LEU A 52 -5.27 3.40 -3.10
N MET A 53 -4.09 2.82 -2.89
CA MET A 53 -2.89 3.15 -3.66
C MET A 53 -3.08 2.88 -5.15
N LYS A 54 -3.59 1.70 -5.51
CA LYS A 54 -3.87 1.34 -6.92
C LYS A 54 -4.77 2.39 -7.60
N GLN A 55 -5.79 2.89 -6.90
CA GLN A 55 -6.66 3.94 -7.42
C GLN A 55 -5.93 5.28 -7.58
N GLY A 56 -5.08 5.66 -6.62
CA GLY A 56 -4.26 6.88 -6.70
C GLY A 56 -3.32 6.88 -7.90
N TRP A 57 -2.60 5.78 -8.12
CA TRP A 57 -1.69 5.64 -9.27
C TRP A 57 -2.46 5.57 -10.60
N ALA A 58 -3.58 4.84 -10.65
CA ALA A 58 -4.43 4.76 -11.84
C ALA A 58 -5.14 6.09 -12.19
N ALA A 59 -5.32 6.98 -11.22
CA ALA A 59 -5.82 8.34 -11.43
C ALA A 59 -4.71 9.27 -11.93
N GLN A 60 -3.49 9.11 -11.42
CA GLN A 60 -2.32 9.88 -11.85
C GLN A 60 -1.89 9.57 -13.30
N ASP A 61 -2.16 8.34 -13.77
CA ASP A 61 -1.97 7.92 -15.17
C ASP A 61 -2.95 8.59 -16.15
N ARG A 62 -4.11 9.05 -15.67
CA ARG A 62 -5.19 9.64 -16.49
C ARG A 62 -5.14 11.16 -16.63
N SER A 63 -4.14 11.81 -16.05
CA SER A 63 -3.92 13.26 -16.15
C SER A 63 -2.73 13.62 -17.04
N GLN A 64 -2.67 13.04 -18.25
CA GLN A 64 -1.87 13.54 -19.37
C GLN A 64 -2.78 13.99 -20.52
#